data_AF-A0A2C9VQV9-F1
#
_entry.id   AF-A0A2C9VQV9-F1
#
_cell.length_a   1.000
_cell.length_b   1.000
_cell.length_c   1.000
_cell.angle_alpha   90.00
_cell.angle_beta   90.00
_cell.angle_gamma   90.00
#
_symmetry.space_group_name_H-M   'P 1'
#
loop_
_entity.id
_entity.type
_entity.pdbx_description
1 polymer ?
#
loop_
_entity_poly.entity_id
_entity_poly.type
_entity_poly.pdbx_seq_one_letter_code
_entity_poly.pdbx_strand_id
1 'polypeptide(L)'
;MEMAKVVRNWWSHSKTVVLIWSICIAIYFSLLRLALNNSSSLGYTSTIDSPVSNMEQRSRLYDKMERDLDENGPAFLKHGGTTQSLSLSDIFTLKDGSVKPVHKAANPPVRANVLYLSPEYSVPISESAKQVFHPYFGKAIWFQNSSLYHFSMFHASHHIVPVPATEDEIEAEATAVGAVAEGLCPLKIVLDRVVLTSTGVLLGCWQVISGPDPVTIRAKLRSALPRAPEKQLYDDAILHTSFARLLGHPKVSSTEPSKELHVSHELVARLNSIIRGAEVVISELWYVEEYDVLALALDGRMKERRFRLGCKRT
;
A
#
# COMPACT_ATOMS: atom_id res chain seq x y z
N MET A 1 31.02 -70.74 -39.92
CA MET A 1 31.95 -69.64 -39.56
C MET A 1 31.20 -68.33 -39.70
N GLU A 2 30.28 -68.05 -38.77
CA GLU A 2 29.32 -66.93 -38.88
C GLU A 2 29.08 -66.24 -37.53
N MET A 3 30.07 -66.27 -36.64
CA MET A 3 30.05 -65.57 -35.35
C MET A 3 30.85 -64.25 -35.37
N ALA A 4 31.37 -63.85 -36.54
CA ALA A 4 32.23 -62.66 -36.68
C ALA A 4 31.54 -61.41 -37.27
N LYS A 5 30.28 -61.52 -37.74
CA LYS A 5 29.56 -60.38 -38.36
C LYS A 5 28.58 -59.65 -37.43
N VAL A 6 28.07 -60.29 -36.38
CA VAL A 6 27.06 -59.68 -35.48
C VAL A 6 27.70 -58.79 -34.40
N VAL A 7 28.92 -59.09 -33.95
CA VAL A 7 29.62 -58.29 -32.92
C VAL A 7 30.07 -56.91 -33.43
N ARG A 8 30.30 -56.78 -34.74
CA ARG A 8 30.83 -55.55 -35.34
C ARG A 8 29.79 -54.42 -35.43
N ASN A 9 28.49 -54.75 -35.47
CA ASN A 9 27.42 -53.77 -35.61
C ASN A 9 26.89 -53.23 -34.27
N TRP A 10 27.00 -53.99 -33.18
CA TRP A 10 26.65 -53.50 -31.84
C TRP A 10 27.71 -52.52 -31.31
N TRP A 11 28.97 -52.76 -31.64
CA TRP A 11 30.07 -51.90 -31.20
C TRP A 11 30.08 -50.54 -31.92
N SER A 12 29.60 -50.48 -33.18
CA SER A 12 29.40 -49.21 -33.87
C SER A 12 28.19 -48.45 -33.31
N HIS A 13 27.08 -49.14 -33.01
CA HIS A 13 25.90 -48.53 -32.41
C HIS A 13 26.18 -47.94 -31.02
N SER A 14 26.92 -48.66 -30.18
CA SER A 14 27.34 -48.18 -28.86
C SER A 14 28.23 -46.94 -28.95
N LYS A 15 29.18 -46.91 -29.90
CA LYS A 15 30.04 -45.74 -30.15
C LYS A 15 29.24 -44.56 -30.72
N THR A 16 28.28 -44.80 -31.59
CA THR A 16 27.38 -43.76 -32.12
C THR A 16 26.49 -43.17 -31.04
N VAL A 17 25.94 -44.02 -30.15
CA VAL A 17 25.13 -43.57 -29.01
C VAL A 17 25.98 -42.75 -28.04
N VAL A 18 27.18 -43.21 -27.70
CA VAL A 18 28.10 -42.46 -26.83
C VAL A 18 28.50 -41.12 -27.48
N LEU A 19 28.74 -41.09 -28.79
CA LEU A 19 29.01 -39.84 -29.51
C LEU A 19 27.82 -38.89 -29.46
N ILE A 20 26.60 -39.37 -29.69
CA ILE A 20 25.37 -38.55 -29.62
C ILE A 20 25.20 -37.98 -28.21
N TRP A 21 25.32 -38.80 -27.16
CA TRP A 21 25.25 -38.33 -25.78
C TRP A 21 26.35 -37.32 -25.44
N SER A 22 27.57 -37.52 -25.96
CA SER A 22 28.68 -36.59 -25.75
C SER A 22 28.40 -35.24 -26.42
N ILE A 23 27.84 -35.25 -27.63
CA ILE A 23 27.42 -34.04 -28.35
C ILE A 23 26.25 -33.36 -27.61
N CYS A 24 25.25 -34.10 -27.14
CA CYS A 24 24.14 -33.57 -26.37
C CYS A 24 24.61 -32.92 -25.06
N ILE A 25 25.53 -33.55 -24.34
CA ILE A 25 26.13 -32.99 -23.11
C ILE A 25 26.96 -31.74 -23.44
N ALA A 26 27.75 -31.76 -24.51
CA ALA A 26 28.54 -30.61 -24.93
C ALA A 26 27.65 -29.43 -25.34
N ILE A 27 26.54 -29.68 -26.06
CA ILE A 27 25.54 -28.68 -26.42
C ILE A 27 24.83 -28.17 -25.17
N TYR A 28 24.38 -29.05 -24.28
CA TYR A 28 23.75 -28.64 -23.02
C TYR A 28 24.69 -27.80 -22.17
N PHE A 29 25.96 -28.19 -22.03
CA PHE A 29 26.96 -27.43 -21.27
C PHE A 29 27.33 -26.12 -21.95
N SER A 30 27.34 -26.08 -23.29
CA SER A 30 27.56 -24.85 -24.05
C SER A 30 26.36 -23.91 -23.94
N LEU A 31 25.13 -24.41 -24.02
CA LEU A 31 23.90 -23.63 -23.81
C LEU A 31 23.76 -23.18 -22.35
N LEU A 32 24.16 -24.01 -21.39
CA LEU A 32 24.22 -23.65 -19.97
C LEU A 32 25.30 -22.60 -19.72
N ARG A 33 26.48 -22.72 -20.34
CA ARG A 33 27.51 -21.65 -20.30
C ARG A 33 27.07 -20.40 -21.04
N LEU A 34 26.32 -20.51 -22.14
CA LEU A 34 25.79 -19.37 -22.85
C LEU A 34 24.67 -18.70 -22.05
N ALA A 35 23.84 -19.47 -21.36
CA ALA A 35 22.81 -18.97 -20.45
C ALA A 35 23.45 -18.32 -19.22
N LEU A 36 24.45 -18.96 -18.60
CA LEU A 36 25.22 -18.40 -17.49
C LEU A 36 26.00 -17.16 -17.93
N ASN A 37 26.63 -17.16 -19.11
CA ASN A 37 27.33 -16.00 -19.65
C ASN A 37 26.38 -14.91 -20.17
N ASN A 38 25.18 -15.22 -20.66
CA ASN A 38 24.15 -14.21 -20.97
C ASN A 38 23.53 -13.64 -19.69
N SER A 39 23.40 -14.42 -18.62
CA SER A 39 23.11 -13.85 -17.30
C SER A 39 24.28 -13.02 -16.76
N SER A 40 25.53 -13.28 -17.19
CA SER A 40 26.70 -12.45 -16.90
C SER A 40 26.94 -11.31 -17.90
N SER A 41 26.18 -11.25 -19.01
CA SER A 41 26.35 -10.33 -20.15
C SER A 41 25.09 -9.55 -20.51
N LEU A 42 24.03 -9.59 -19.67
CA LEU A 42 23.34 -8.34 -19.40
C LEU A 42 24.34 -7.51 -18.60
N GLY A 43 25.06 -6.65 -19.31
CA GLY A 43 25.97 -5.70 -18.71
C GLY A 43 25.24 -4.90 -17.66
N TYR A 44 25.36 -5.34 -16.41
CA TYR A 44 25.51 -4.44 -15.29
C TYR A 44 26.66 -3.52 -15.66
N THR A 45 26.33 -2.39 -16.27
CA THR A 45 26.92 -1.16 -15.78
C THR A 45 26.67 -1.21 -14.29
N SER A 46 27.69 -1.61 -13.53
CA SER A 46 27.75 -1.30 -12.11
C SER A 46 27.85 0.22 -12.02
N THR A 47 26.73 0.91 -12.26
CA THR A 47 26.31 1.87 -11.28
C THR A 47 26.33 1.10 -9.98
N ILE A 48 27.19 1.52 -9.06
CA ILE A 48 27.01 1.18 -7.66
C ILE A 48 25.54 1.54 -7.41
N ASP A 49 24.64 0.54 -7.40
CA ASP A 49 23.26 0.75 -7.00
C ASP A 49 23.36 1.05 -5.52
N SER A 50 23.62 2.32 -5.24
CA SER A 50 23.43 2.90 -3.92
C SER A 50 22.06 2.42 -3.45
N PRO A 51 21.96 1.84 -2.24
CA PRO A 51 20.69 1.33 -1.74
C PRO A 51 19.64 2.42 -1.92
N VAL A 52 18.60 2.11 -2.72
CA VAL A 52 17.53 3.06 -3.06
C VAL A 52 17.02 3.64 -1.75
N SER A 53 17.12 4.95 -1.59
CA SER A 53 16.68 5.60 -0.36
C SER A 53 15.17 5.36 -0.17
N ASN A 54 14.70 5.29 1.08
CA ASN A 54 13.26 5.12 1.35
C ASN A 54 12.40 6.22 0.68
N MET A 55 12.96 7.42 0.53
CA MET A 55 12.35 8.53 -0.20
C MET A 55 12.16 8.20 -1.69
N GLU A 56 13.19 7.67 -2.34
CA GLU A 56 13.11 7.28 -3.75
C GLU A 56 12.16 6.09 -3.95
N GLN A 57 12.20 5.10 -3.05
CA GLN A 57 11.24 3.99 -3.05
C GLN A 57 9.80 4.51 -2.94
N ARG A 58 9.51 5.43 -2.00
CA ARG A 58 8.21 6.08 -1.88
C ARG A 58 7.81 6.81 -3.15
N SER A 59 8.71 7.59 -3.75
CA SER A 59 8.41 8.31 -4.99
C SER A 59 8.02 7.34 -6.11
N ARG A 60 8.74 6.22 -6.27
CA ARG A 60 8.39 5.18 -7.26
C ARG A 60 7.01 4.56 -6.98
N LEU A 61 6.64 4.37 -5.71
CA LEU A 61 5.30 3.91 -5.33
C LEU A 61 4.23 4.94 -5.71
N TYR A 62 4.47 6.22 -5.44
CA TYR A 62 3.52 7.28 -5.76
C TYR A 62 3.35 7.49 -7.26
N ASP A 63 4.44 7.43 -8.03
CA ASP A 63 4.37 7.47 -9.50
C ASP A 63 3.54 6.30 -10.05
N LYS A 64 3.63 5.12 -9.45
CA LYS A 64 2.79 3.98 -9.80
C LYS A 64 1.32 4.23 -9.43
N MET A 65 1.03 4.82 -8.27
CA MET A 65 -0.34 5.15 -7.87
C MET A 65 -0.97 6.25 -8.73
N GLU A 66 -0.17 7.21 -9.19
CA GLU A 66 -0.61 8.28 -10.08
C GLU A 66 -1.05 7.74 -11.44
N ARG A 67 -0.29 6.78 -12.01
CA ARG A 67 -0.65 6.11 -13.26
C ARG A 67 -1.76 5.07 -13.14
N ASP A 68 -2.09 4.63 -11.92
CA ASP A 68 -3.06 3.55 -11.68
C ASP A 68 -4.42 3.82 -12.34
N LEU A 69 -4.90 5.06 -12.29
CA LEU A 69 -6.16 5.44 -12.90
C LEU A 69 -6.10 5.41 -14.44
N ASP A 70 -4.97 5.78 -15.04
CA ASP A 70 -4.78 5.74 -16.49
C ASP A 70 -4.61 4.30 -17.00
N GLU A 71 -3.88 3.48 -16.25
CA GLU A 71 -3.59 2.08 -16.60
C GLU A 71 -4.81 1.17 -16.42
N ASN A 72 -5.60 1.38 -15.36
CA ASN A 72 -6.71 0.49 -14.99
C ASN A 72 -8.11 1.10 -15.21
N GLY A 73 -8.19 2.39 -15.53
CA GLY A 73 -9.44 3.13 -15.66
C GLY A 73 -10.18 3.32 -14.32
N PRO A 74 -11.35 4.01 -14.33
CA PRO A 74 -12.13 4.27 -13.12
C PRO A 74 -12.95 3.05 -12.69
N ALA A 75 -12.27 2.00 -12.22
CA ALA A 75 -12.90 0.75 -11.76
C ALA A 75 -13.93 0.95 -10.63
N PHE A 76 -13.82 2.02 -9.85
CA PHE A 76 -14.81 2.40 -8.82
C PHE A 76 -16.22 2.65 -9.38
N LEU A 77 -16.36 2.98 -10.67
CA LEU A 77 -17.66 3.14 -11.33
C LEU A 77 -18.35 1.80 -11.63
N LYS A 78 -17.60 0.70 -11.64
CA LYS A 78 -18.10 -0.65 -11.94
C LYS A 78 -18.32 -1.51 -10.68
N HIS A 79 -18.51 -0.88 -9.52
CA HIS A 79 -18.56 -1.55 -8.21
C HIS A 79 -17.26 -2.31 -7.85
N GLY A 80 -16.09 -1.77 -8.22
CA GLY A 80 -14.78 -2.40 -8.03
C GLY A 80 -14.41 -2.83 -6.60
N GLY A 81 -13.26 -3.50 -6.46
CA GLY A 81 -12.71 -3.93 -5.17
C GLY A 81 -11.93 -2.84 -4.43
N THR A 82 -11.56 -3.12 -3.18
CA THR A 82 -10.63 -2.30 -2.38
C THR A 82 -9.25 -2.96 -2.29
N THR A 83 -8.23 -2.17 -1.96
CA THR A 83 -6.85 -2.64 -1.71
C THR A 83 -6.74 -3.58 -0.51
N GLN A 84 -7.80 -3.73 0.29
CA GLN A 84 -7.87 -4.62 1.45
C GLN A 84 -8.72 -5.88 1.20
N SER A 85 -8.89 -6.27 -0.07
CA SER A 85 -9.63 -7.47 -0.48
C SER A 85 -11.13 -7.47 -0.11
N LEU A 86 -11.71 -6.30 0.21
CA LEU A 86 -13.16 -6.12 0.38
C LEU A 86 -13.77 -5.53 -0.90
N SER A 87 -15.00 -5.90 -1.26
CA SER A 87 -15.71 -5.21 -2.34
C SER A 87 -16.19 -3.83 -1.89
N LEU A 88 -16.35 -2.85 -2.79
CA LEU A 88 -16.93 -1.56 -2.41
C LEU A 88 -18.35 -1.70 -1.86
N SER A 89 -19.13 -2.67 -2.37
CA SER A 89 -20.45 -3.02 -1.85
C SER A 89 -20.44 -3.60 -0.44
N ASP A 90 -19.32 -4.14 0.02
CA ASP A 90 -19.21 -4.66 1.39
C ASP A 90 -19.08 -3.56 2.43
N ILE A 91 -18.66 -2.37 2.03
CA ILE A 91 -18.28 -1.27 2.92
C ILE A 91 -19.08 0.01 2.67
N PHE A 92 -19.80 0.12 1.55
CA PHE A 92 -20.68 1.25 1.25
C PHE A 92 -22.04 0.79 0.72
N THR A 93 -23.08 1.54 1.06
CA THR A 93 -24.42 1.43 0.49
C THR A 93 -24.89 2.78 -0.04
N LEU A 94 -25.78 2.74 -1.03
CA LEU A 94 -26.48 3.92 -1.49
C LEU A 94 -27.83 4.01 -0.76
N LYS A 95 -28.00 5.03 0.08
CA LYS A 95 -29.25 5.36 0.75
C LYS A 95 -29.67 6.77 0.38
N ASP A 96 -30.84 6.91 -0.24
CA ASP A 96 -31.39 8.21 -0.69
C ASP A 96 -30.44 8.96 -1.66
N GLY A 97 -29.77 8.19 -2.52
CA GLY A 97 -28.73 8.66 -3.44
C GLY A 97 -27.43 9.07 -2.78
N SER A 98 -27.31 8.97 -1.44
CA SER A 98 -26.11 9.22 -0.66
C SER A 98 -25.36 7.93 -0.39
N VAL A 99 -24.06 7.96 -0.67
CA VAL A 99 -23.15 6.97 -0.12
C VAL A 99 -23.21 7.04 1.41
N LYS A 100 -23.32 5.88 2.05
CA LYS A 100 -23.11 5.71 3.49
C LYS A 100 -22.24 4.49 3.77
N PRO A 101 -21.32 4.57 4.73
CA PRO A 101 -20.54 3.40 5.14
C PRO A 101 -21.45 2.32 5.72
N VAL A 102 -21.05 1.07 5.53
CA VAL A 102 -21.66 -0.11 6.16
C VAL A 102 -20.76 -0.55 7.29
N HIS A 103 -21.20 -0.36 8.53
CA HIS A 103 -20.46 -0.82 9.69
C HIS A 103 -20.77 -2.30 9.93
N LYS A 104 -19.82 -3.16 9.58
CA LYS A 104 -19.83 -4.59 9.89
C LYS A 104 -18.92 -4.84 11.09
N ALA A 105 -19.39 -5.58 12.09
CA ALA A 105 -18.57 -5.91 13.24
C ALA A 105 -17.32 -6.70 12.83
N ALA A 106 -16.16 -6.31 13.36
CA ALA A 106 -14.92 -7.06 13.27
C ALA A 106 -14.82 -7.98 14.49
N ASN A 107 -14.81 -9.30 14.28
CA ASN A 107 -14.68 -10.28 15.34
C ASN A 107 -13.65 -11.36 14.96
N PRO A 108 -12.47 -11.40 15.61
CA PRO A 108 -12.01 -10.47 16.65
C PRO A 108 -11.79 -9.04 16.11
N PRO A 109 -11.72 -8.02 16.99
CA PRO A 109 -11.42 -6.65 16.58
C PRO A 109 -10.08 -6.54 15.84
N VAL A 110 -10.03 -5.66 14.84
CA VAL A 110 -8.79 -5.31 14.15
C VAL A 110 -7.99 -4.38 15.05
N ARG A 111 -6.67 -4.61 15.17
CA ARG A 111 -5.80 -3.82 16.02
C ARG A 111 -4.70 -3.20 15.18
N ALA A 112 -4.71 -1.88 15.08
CA ALA A 112 -3.89 -1.11 14.16
C ALA A 112 -3.09 -0.03 14.88
N ASN A 113 -1.90 0.22 14.38
CA ASN A 113 -1.03 1.31 14.81
C ASN A 113 -0.99 2.35 13.71
N VAL A 114 -1.31 3.59 14.03
CA VAL A 114 -1.41 4.67 13.05
C VAL A 114 -0.74 5.94 13.56
N LEU A 115 -0.07 6.66 12.67
CA LEU A 115 0.32 8.04 12.96
C LEU A 115 -0.90 8.94 12.79
N TYR A 116 -1.15 9.81 13.76
CA TYR A 116 -2.32 10.68 13.75
C TYR A 116 -2.01 12.03 13.09
N LEU A 117 -2.88 12.49 12.18
CA LEU A 117 -2.83 13.83 11.62
C LEU A 117 -3.80 14.73 12.38
N SER A 118 -3.27 15.68 13.16
CA SER A 118 -4.08 16.54 14.01
C SER A 118 -5.06 17.41 13.19
N PRO A 119 -6.20 17.84 13.80
CA PRO A 119 -7.18 18.69 13.14
C PRO A 119 -6.62 20.02 12.63
N GLU A 120 -5.57 20.53 13.26
CA GLU A 120 -4.82 21.72 12.81
C GLU A 120 -4.40 21.60 11.34
N TYR A 121 -3.98 20.40 10.93
CA TYR A 121 -3.55 20.13 9.56
C TYR A 121 -4.63 19.45 8.72
N SER A 122 -5.41 18.52 9.30
CA SER A 122 -6.35 17.70 8.53
C SER A 122 -7.61 18.46 8.11
N VAL A 123 -8.09 19.43 8.89
CA VAL A 123 -9.30 20.20 8.56
C VAL A 123 -9.11 21.04 7.29
N PRO A 124 -8.06 21.87 7.15
CA PRO A 124 -7.85 22.64 5.91
C PRO A 124 -7.70 21.77 4.65
N ILE A 125 -7.06 20.60 4.79
CA ILE A 125 -6.91 19.63 3.69
C ILE A 125 -8.27 19.06 3.29
N SER A 126 -9.07 18.64 4.27
CA SER A 126 -10.42 18.09 4.04
C SER A 126 -11.36 19.12 3.41
N GLU A 127 -11.31 20.37 3.87
CA GLU A 127 -12.09 21.47 3.30
C GLU A 127 -11.72 21.75 1.85
N SER A 128 -10.41 21.77 1.54
CA SER A 128 -9.92 21.93 0.16
C SER A 128 -10.39 20.78 -0.74
N ALA A 129 -10.30 19.53 -0.27
CA ALA A 129 -10.80 18.37 -1.00
C ALA A 129 -12.32 18.46 -1.23
N LYS A 130 -13.10 18.85 -0.22
CA LYS A 130 -14.55 19.07 -0.35
C LYS A 130 -14.87 20.18 -1.34
N GLN A 131 -14.19 21.31 -1.27
CA GLN A 131 -14.41 22.43 -2.18
C GLN A 131 -14.17 22.06 -3.64
N VAL A 132 -13.14 21.24 -3.92
CA VAL A 132 -12.80 20.80 -5.27
C VAL A 132 -13.74 19.70 -5.77
N PHE A 133 -13.98 18.64 -4.97
CA PHE A 133 -14.68 17.43 -5.46
C PHE A 133 -16.19 17.45 -5.22
N HIS A 134 -16.69 18.07 -4.16
CA HIS A 134 -18.12 18.01 -3.82
C HIS A 134 -19.05 18.59 -4.90
N PRO A 135 -18.72 19.71 -5.60
CA PRO A 135 -19.57 20.22 -6.67
C PRO A 135 -19.83 19.19 -7.78
N TYR A 136 -18.84 18.34 -8.06
CA TYR A 136 -18.88 17.35 -9.15
C TYR A 136 -19.51 16.04 -8.71
N PHE A 137 -19.21 15.52 -7.52
CA PHE A 137 -19.68 14.19 -7.10
C PHE A 137 -20.88 14.25 -6.15
N GLY A 138 -21.08 15.36 -5.45
CA GLY A 138 -22.18 15.56 -4.51
C GLY A 138 -22.30 14.42 -3.49
N LYS A 139 -23.31 13.57 -3.68
CA LYS A 139 -23.65 12.45 -2.81
C LYS A 139 -22.94 11.13 -3.17
N ALA A 140 -22.24 11.08 -4.31
CA ALA A 140 -21.51 9.92 -4.82
C ALA A 140 -20.04 9.84 -4.33
N ILE A 141 -19.69 10.63 -3.32
CA ILE A 141 -18.36 10.69 -2.72
C ILE A 141 -18.48 10.58 -1.20
N TRP A 142 -17.65 9.75 -0.60
CA TRP A 142 -17.43 9.67 0.84
C TRP A 142 -16.20 10.50 1.18
N PHE A 143 -16.36 11.57 1.96
CA PHE A 143 -15.21 12.27 2.55
C PHE A 143 -14.90 11.63 3.89
N GLN A 144 -13.66 11.20 4.08
CA GLN A 144 -13.24 10.68 5.38
C GLN A 144 -13.30 11.79 6.42
N ASN A 145 -13.69 11.43 7.65
CA ASN A 145 -13.70 12.34 8.78
C ASN A 145 -12.29 12.88 9.05
N SER A 146 -12.12 14.20 8.93
CA SER A 146 -10.83 14.87 9.12
C SER A 146 -10.28 14.68 10.52
N SER A 147 -11.14 14.47 11.53
CA SER A 147 -10.70 14.20 12.90
C SER A 147 -10.03 12.84 13.06
N LEU A 148 -10.12 11.98 12.04
CA LEU A 148 -9.56 10.62 11.99
C LEU A 148 -8.52 10.44 10.87
N TYR A 149 -8.03 11.53 10.26
CA TYR A 149 -6.96 11.42 9.27
C TYR A 149 -5.72 10.83 9.92
N HIS A 150 -5.14 9.84 9.24
CA HIS A 150 -4.07 9.03 9.79
C HIS A 150 -3.20 8.45 8.68
N PHE A 151 -2.11 7.83 9.10
CA PHE A 151 -1.22 7.05 8.26
C PHE A 151 -1.06 5.66 8.86
N SER A 152 -1.44 4.62 8.12
CA SER A 152 -1.32 3.24 8.61
C SER A 152 0.15 2.85 8.76
N MET A 153 0.56 2.51 9.99
CA MET A 153 1.92 2.09 10.29
C MET A 153 2.01 0.58 10.36
N PHE A 154 1.26 -0.07 11.25
CA PHE A 154 1.42 -1.51 11.47
C PHE A 154 0.15 -2.15 12.05
N HIS A 155 -0.28 -3.28 11.51
CA HIS A 155 -1.42 -4.03 12.02
C HIS A 155 -0.96 -5.16 12.94
N ALA A 156 -1.39 -5.12 14.21
CA ALA A 156 -1.25 -6.23 15.15
C ALA A 156 -2.27 -7.36 14.84
N SER A 157 -3.36 -7.03 14.16
CA SER A 157 -4.28 -7.96 13.53
C SER A 157 -4.92 -7.31 12.31
N HIS A 158 -5.38 -8.08 11.33
CA HIS A 158 -6.20 -7.56 10.22
C HIS A 158 -7.33 -8.54 9.87
N HIS A 159 -8.39 -8.08 9.23
CA HIS A 159 -9.60 -8.87 8.96
C HIS A 159 -9.37 -10.12 8.10
N ILE A 160 -8.31 -10.16 7.28
CA ILE A 160 -7.95 -11.33 6.46
C ILE A 160 -7.27 -12.44 7.31
N VAL A 161 -6.40 -12.06 8.25
CA VAL A 161 -5.70 -12.96 9.17
C VAL A 161 -5.99 -12.45 10.58
N PRO A 162 -7.16 -12.81 11.13
CA PRO A 162 -7.54 -12.36 12.45
C PRO A 162 -6.57 -12.93 13.49
N VAL A 163 -6.14 -12.09 14.42
CA VAL A 163 -5.32 -12.50 15.57
C VAL A 163 -6.12 -12.18 16.83
N PRO A 164 -6.81 -13.15 17.42
CA PRO A 164 -7.48 -12.97 18.71
C PRO A 164 -6.48 -12.55 19.78
N ALA A 165 -6.93 -11.69 20.70
CA ALA A 165 -6.18 -11.30 21.88
C ALA A 165 -7.13 -11.15 23.08
N THR A 166 -6.66 -11.49 24.28
CA THR A 166 -7.34 -11.18 25.54
C THR A 166 -7.15 -9.70 25.91
N GLU A 167 -7.93 -9.18 26.85
CA GLU A 167 -7.74 -7.82 27.35
C GLU A 167 -6.31 -7.59 27.90
N ASP A 168 -5.76 -8.56 28.63
CA ASP A 168 -4.39 -8.48 29.15
C ASP A 168 -3.35 -8.43 28.02
N GLU A 169 -3.57 -9.19 26.94
CA GLU A 169 -2.70 -9.17 25.75
C GLU A 169 -2.81 -7.83 25.02
N ILE A 170 -4.02 -7.25 24.92
CA ILE A 170 -4.26 -5.94 24.32
C ILE A 170 -3.58 -4.83 25.14
N GLU A 171 -3.66 -4.87 26.48
CA GLU A 171 -2.97 -3.91 27.34
C GLU A 171 -1.43 -4.06 27.25
N ALA A 172 -0.93 -5.29 27.11
CA ALA A 172 0.50 -5.53 26.86
C ALA A 172 0.95 -4.99 25.49
N GLU A 173 0.17 -5.22 24.42
CA GLU A 173 0.41 -4.66 23.08
C GLU A 173 0.43 -3.12 23.15
N ALA A 174 -0.58 -2.49 23.78
CA ALA A 174 -0.65 -1.05 23.94
C ALA A 174 0.54 -0.48 24.72
N THR A 175 0.95 -1.13 25.81
CA THR A 175 2.13 -0.74 26.60
C THR A 175 3.41 -0.80 25.76
N ALA A 176 3.59 -1.86 24.97
CA ALA A 176 4.74 -2.01 24.08
C ALA A 176 4.77 -0.91 23.00
N VAL A 177 3.61 -0.55 22.44
CA VAL A 177 3.48 0.55 21.46
C VAL A 177 3.78 1.90 22.11
N GLY A 178 3.35 2.13 23.34
CA GLY A 178 3.70 3.32 24.12
C GLY A 178 5.22 3.46 24.28
N ALA A 179 5.91 2.38 24.64
CA ALA A 179 7.38 2.37 24.73
C ALA A 179 8.07 2.64 23.38
N VAL A 180 7.50 2.16 22.27
CA VAL A 180 7.98 2.52 20.92
C VAL A 180 7.81 4.01 20.65
N ALA A 181 6.65 4.59 20.97
CA ALA A 181 6.37 6.02 20.76
C ALA A 181 7.33 6.94 21.53
N GLU A 182 7.64 6.61 22.78
CA GLU A 182 8.64 7.33 23.60
C GLU A 182 10.04 7.30 22.97
N GLY A 183 10.37 6.27 22.19
CA GLY A 183 11.65 6.17 21.47
C GLY A 183 11.69 6.91 20.13
N LEU A 184 10.58 7.49 19.67
CA LEU A 184 10.45 8.11 18.35
C LEU A 184 10.37 9.63 18.46
N CYS A 185 11.16 10.34 17.65
CA CYS A 185 11.02 11.79 17.54
C CYS A 185 9.73 12.14 16.75
N PRO A 186 9.12 13.32 17.00
CA PRO A 186 8.12 13.86 16.09
C PRO A 186 8.62 13.91 14.65
N LEU A 187 7.70 13.63 13.71
CA LEU A 187 8.01 13.51 12.29
C LEU A 187 7.55 14.78 11.57
N LYS A 188 8.45 15.45 10.86
CA LYS A 188 8.08 16.52 9.93
C LYS A 188 7.93 15.92 8.54
N ILE A 189 6.77 16.06 7.93
CA ILE A 189 6.46 15.52 6.60
C ILE A 189 5.86 16.60 5.71
N VAL A 190 5.88 16.35 4.40
CA VAL A 190 5.32 17.24 3.38
C VAL A 190 4.42 16.46 2.44
N LEU A 191 3.29 17.06 2.06
CA LEU A 191 2.41 16.49 1.03
C LEU A 191 3.09 16.64 -0.34
N ASP A 192 3.62 15.54 -0.88
CA ASP A 192 4.29 15.53 -2.19
C ASP A 192 3.28 15.69 -3.31
N ARG A 193 2.21 14.90 -3.28
CA ARG A 193 1.12 14.99 -4.26
C ARG A 193 -0.16 14.35 -3.75
N VAL A 194 -1.26 14.68 -4.40
CA VAL A 194 -2.54 13.98 -4.30
C VAL A 194 -2.72 13.12 -5.54
N VAL A 195 -3.19 11.89 -5.37
CA VAL A 195 -3.53 10.97 -6.47
C VAL A 195 -4.94 10.45 -6.30
N LEU A 196 -5.59 10.11 -7.40
CA LEU A 196 -6.84 9.35 -7.42
C LEU A 196 -6.57 7.98 -8.00
N THR A 197 -6.87 6.92 -7.26
CA THR A 197 -6.67 5.54 -7.73
C THR A 197 -7.84 5.06 -8.58
N SER A 198 -7.63 4.01 -9.36
CA SER A 198 -8.64 3.27 -10.12
C SER A 198 -9.79 2.74 -9.24
N THR A 199 -9.53 2.51 -7.95
CA THR A 199 -10.53 2.09 -6.95
C THR A 199 -11.23 3.27 -6.27
N GLY A 200 -11.00 4.49 -6.77
CA GLY A 200 -11.71 5.70 -6.38
C GLY A 200 -11.17 6.34 -5.11
N VAL A 201 -10.00 5.96 -4.62
CA VAL A 201 -9.42 6.56 -3.40
C VAL A 201 -8.66 7.82 -3.76
N LEU A 202 -9.06 8.94 -3.17
CA LEU A 202 -8.31 10.18 -3.21
C LEU A 202 -7.30 10.17 -2.06
N LEU A 203 -6.02 10.03 -2.40
CA LEU A 203 -4.92 9.83 -1.46
C LEU A 203 -3.99 11.04 -1.45
N GLY A 204 -3.65 11.53 -0.26
CA GLY A 204 -2.46 12.35 -0.08
C GLY A 204 -1.23 11.45 0.07
N CYS A 205 -0.22 11.67 -0.76
CA CYS A 205 1.07 10.97 -0.75
C CYS A 205 2.13 11.88 -0.13
N TRP A 206 2.82 11.39 0.90
CA TRP A 206 3.66 12.22 1.76
C TRP A 206 5.12 11.80 1.72
N GLN A 207 6.01 12.78 1.88
CA GLN A 207 7.45 12.58 2.03
C GLN A 207 7.91 13.02 3.41
N VAL A 208 8.96 12.36 3.91
CA VAL A 208 9.58 12.70 5.20
C VAL A 208 10.61 13.79 5.00
N ILE A 209 10.47 14.90 5.73
CA ILE A 209 11.48 15.97 5.80
C ILE A 209 12.49 15.65 6.90
N SER A 210 12.01 15.31 8.10
CA SER A 210 12.86 14.98 9.24
C SER A 210 12.13 14.11 10.26
N GLY A 211 12.91 13.38 11.07
CA GLY A 211 12.40 12.39 12.04
C GLY A 211 12.47 10.95 11.52
N PRO A 212 11.85 9.98 12.23
CA PRO A 212 11.93 8.56 11.90
C PRO A 212 11.13 8.19 10.65
N ASP A 213 11.79 7.63 9.63
CA ASP A 213 11.12 7.18 8.41
C ASP A 213 10.08 6.07 8.70
N PRO A 214 8.96 5.98 7.94
CA PRO A 214 7.94 4.94 8.12
C PRO A 214 8.51 3.52 8.18
N VAL A 215 9.54 3.21 7.40
CA VAL A 215 10.21 1.89 7.45
C VAL A 215 10.76 1.61 8.85
N THR A 216 11.38 2.60 9.49
CA THR A 216 11.94 2.49 10.84
C THR A 216 10.85 2.34 11.90
N ILE A 217 9.77 3.13 11.79
CA ILE A 217 8.62 3.03 12.71
C ILE A 217 8.00 1.63 12.63
N ARG A 218 7.76 1.15 11.40
CA ARG A 218 7.22 -0.19 11.12
C ARG A 218 8.10 -1.30 11.66
N ALA A 219 9.42 -1.20 11.47
CA ALA A 219 10.36 -2.18 12.00
C ALA A 219 10.33 -2.24 13.54
N LYS A 220 10.30 -1.09 14.21
CA LYS A 220 10.18 -1.02 15.68
C LYS A 220 8.86 -1.63 16.19
N LEU A 221 7.75 -1.33 15.53
CA LEU A 221 6.44 -1.90 15.86
C LEU A 221 6.41 -3.41 15.64
N ARG A 222 6.98 -3.91 14.54
CA ARG A 222 7.11 -5.34 14.26
C ARG A 222 7.90 -6.07 15.33
N SER A 223 9.00 -5.50 15.81
CA SER A 223 9.78 -6.06 16.92
C SER A 223 9.02 -6.05 18.25
N ALA A 224 8.19 -5.03 18.49
CA ALA A 224 7.41 -4.89 19.72
C ALA A 224 6.14 -5.76 19.75
N LEU A 225 5.63 -6.18 18.58
CA LEU A 225 4.36 -6.88 18.42
C LEU A 225 4.56 -8.23 17.70
N PRO A 226 5.20 -9.23 18.34
CA PRO A 226 5.65 -10.46 17.68
C PRO A 226 4.52 -11.39 17.23
N ARG A 227 3.28 -11.18 17.71
CA ARG A 227 2.10 -11.95 17.31
C ARG A 227 1.37 -11.38 16.09
N ALA A 228 1.82 -10.24 15.58
CA ALA A 228 1.20 -9.60 14.43
C ALA A 228 1.32 -10.47 13.16
N PRO A 229 0.40 -10.33 12.19
CA PRO A 229 0.53 -11.00 10.90
C PRO A 229 1.87 -10.69 10.23
N GLU A 230 2.56 -11.74 9.76
CA GLU A 230 3.87 -11.63 9.12
C GLU A 230 3.82 -10.70 7.89
N LYS A 231 2.75 -10.83 7.09
CA LYS A 231 2.53 -10.02 5.90
C LYS A 231 1.63 -8.83 6.22
N GLN A 232 2.17 -7.63 6.06
CA GLN A 232 1.40 -6.38 6.09
C GLN A 232 0.78 -6.10 4.71
N LEU A 233 -0.31 -5.31 4.68
CA LEU A 233 -1.10 -5.06 3.47
C LEU A 233 -0.56 -3.92 2.59
N TYR A 234 0.63 -3.42 2.87
CA TYR A 234 1.24 -2.28 2.20
C TYR A 234 2.77 -2.40 2.15
N ASP A 235 3.37 -1.64 1.24
CA ASP A 235 4.82 -1.50 1.15
C ASP A 235 5.38 -0.79 2.40
N ASP A 236 6.52 -1.25 2.91
CA ASP A 236 7.13 -0.73 4.14
C ASP A 236 7.56 0.74 4.03
N ALA A 237 7.72 1.30 2.82
CA ALA A 237 8.12 2.70 2.63
C ALA A 237 6.92 3.67 2.58
N ILE A 238 5.73 3.21 2.20
CA ILE A 238 4.59 4.09 1.88
C ILE A 238 4.18 5.01 3.04
N LEU A 239 3.81 6.25 2.75
CA LEU A 239 3.19 7.16 3.71
C LEU A 239 2.03 7.91 3.05
N HIS A 240 0.81 7.50 3.32
CA HIS A 240 -0.37 8.08 2.72
C HIS A 240 -1.49 8.34 3.73
N THR A 241 -2.37 9.27 3.38
CA THR A 241 -3.64 9.52 4.07
C THR A 241 -4.75 9.47 3.04
N SER A 242 -5.85 8.80 3.36
CA SER A 242 -7.06 8.84 2.52
C SER A 242 -7.86 10.09 2.84
N PHE A 243 -8.23 10.85 1.81
CA PHE A 243 -9.03 12.07 1.96
C PHE A 243 -10.50 11.80 1.69
N ALA A 244 -10.77 11.05 0.62
CA ALA A 244 -12.10 10.73 0.16
C ALA A 244 -12.10 9.44 -0.67
N ARG A 245 -13.29 8.91 -0.91
CA ARG A 245 -13.54 7.82 -1.84
C ARG A 245 -14.69 8.17 -2.79
N LEU A 246 -14.39 8.17 -4.07
CA LEU A 246 -15.36 8.30 -5.16
C LEU A 246 -16.01 6.94 -5.40
N LEU A 247 -17.34 6.94 -5.49
CA LEU A 247 -18.16 5.72 -5.55
C LEU A 247 -19.23 5.79 -6.63
N GLY A 248 -19.19 6.82 -7.48
CA GLY A 248 -20.12 7.00 -8.57
C GLY A 248 -19.67 8.10 -9.52
N HIS A 249 -20.48 8.32 -10.57
CA HIS A 249 -20.17 9.24 -11.66
C HIS A 249 -20.25 10.72 -11.23
N PRO A 250 -19.44 11.61 -11.81
CA PRO A 250 -19.59 13.05 -11.63
C PRO A 250 -20.89 13.55 -12.31
N LYS A 251 -21.54 14.57 -11.73
CA LYS A 251 -22.81 15.14 -12.22
C LYS A 251 -22.75 15.72 -13.63
N VAL A 252 -21.58 16.09 -14.12
CA VAL A 252 -21.38 16.85 -15.37
C VAL A 252 -20.97 15.93 -16.54
N SER A 253 -20.68 14.64 -16.31
CA SER A 253 -20.28 13.76 -17.41
C SER A 253 -21.49 13.26 -18.21
N SER A 254 -21.45 13.49 -19.53
CA SER A 254 -22.05 12.55 -20.49
C SER A 254 -21.41 11.17 -20.26
N THR A 255 -22.12 10.07 -20.55
CA THR A 255 -21.71 8.66 -20.40
C THR A 255 -20.41 8.22 -21.12
N GLU A 256 -19.55 9.15 -21.55
CA GLU A 256 -18.26 8.90 -22.18
C GLU A 256 -17.13 8.79 -21.13
N PRO A 257 -16.49 7.61 -20.98
CA PRO A 257 -15.45 7.38 -19.98
C PRO A 257 -14.22 8.29 -20.11
N SER A 258 -13.88 8.74 -21.32
CA SER A 258 -12.75 9.64 -21.57
C SER A 258 -12.94 11.02 -20.94
N LYS A 259 -14.18 11.54 -20.95
CA LYS A 259 -14.54 12.81 -20.31
C LYS A 259 -14.51 12.68 -18.78
N GLU A 260 -14.92 11.54 -18.24
CA GLU A 260 -14.88 11.28 -16.79
C GLU A 260 -13.45 11.21 -16.25
N LEU A 261 -12.56 10.54 -16.99
CA LEU A 261 -11.14 10.49 -16.66
C LEU A 261 -10.52 11.90 -16.72
N HIS A 262 -10.83 12.68 -17.76
CA HIS A 262 -10.35 14.05 -17.89
C HIS A 262 -10.79 14.95 -16.73
N VAL A 263 -12.07 14.90 -16.35
CA VAL A 263 -12.59 15.63 -15.18
C VAL A 263 -11.86 15.19 -13.91
N SER A 264 -11.63 13.89 -13.73
CA SER A 264 -10.91 13.38 -12.56
C SER A 264 -9.49 13.94 -12.46
N HIS A 265 -8.75 13.95 -13.57
CA HIS A 265 -7.42 14.55 -13.66
C HIS A 265 -7.41 16.05 -13.38
N GLU A 266 -8.36 16.80 -13.92
CA GLU A 266 -8.50 18.24 -13.67
C GLU A 266 -8.72 18.53 -12.17
N LEU A 267 -9.58 17.75 -11.51
CA LEU A 267 -9.86 17.91 -10.08
C LEU A 267 -8.65 17.55 -9.22
N VAL A 268 -7.92 16.49 -9.56
CA VAL A 268 -6.68 16.12 -8.86
C VAL A 268 -5.61 17.20 -9.06
N ALA A 269 -5.43 17.71 -10.28
CA ALA A 269 -4.49 18.79 -10.57
C ALA A 269 -4.84 20.08 -9.80
N ARG A 270 -6.14 20.43 -9.77
CA ARG A 270 -6.63 21.59 -9.02
C ARG A 270 -6.45 21.43 -7.51
N LEU A 271 -6.68 20.24 -6.95
CA LEU A 271 -6.44 20.03 -5.52
C LEU A 271 -4.94 20.11 -5.21
N ASN A 272 -4.10 19.50 -6.04
CA ASN A 272 -2.64 19.60 -5.91
C ASN A 272 -2.15 21.05 -5.93
N SER A 273 -2.68 21.91 -6.80
CA SER A 273 -2.27 23.33 -6.84
C SER A 273 -2.63 24.12 -5.57
N ILE A 274 -3.55 23.60 -4.74
CA ILE A 274 -3.96 24.22 -3.47
C ILE A 274 -3.14 23.69 -2.30
N ILE A 275 -2.99 22.36 -2.17
CA ILE A 275 -2.48 21.74 -0.93
C ILE A 275 -1.10 21.09 -1.05
N ARG A 276 -0.55 20.91 -2.26
CA ARG A 276 0.81 20.35 -2.43
C ARG A 276 1.84 21.22 -1.70
N GLY A 277 2.80 20.58 -1.05
CA GLY A 277 3.82 21.27 -0.26
C GLY A 277 3.37 21.64 1.15
N ALA A 278 2.14 21.30 1.56
CA ALA A 278 1.71 21.43 2.95
C ALA A 278 2.64 20.60 3.86
N GLU A 279 3.31 21.29 4.77
CA GLU A 279 4.16 20.67 5.78
C GLU A 279 3.37 20.45 7.08
N VAL A 280 3.55 19.29 7.70
CA VAL A 280 2.86 18.94 8.94
C VAL A 280 3.84 18.28 9.91
N VAL A 281 3.59 18.45 11.21
CA VAL A 281 4.34 17.76 12.27
C VAL A 281 3.44 16.71 12.91
N ILE A 282 3.84 15.46 12.76
CA ILE A 282 3.19 14.32 13.41
C ILE A 282 3.83 14.14 14.79
N SER A 283 2.99 14.17 15.82
CA SER A 283 3.42 14.12 17.22
C SER A 283 2.77 12.97 18.01
N GLU A 284 1.89 12.18 17.40
CA GLU A 284 1.20 11.09 18.07
C GLU A 284 1.20 9.80 17.24
N LEU A 285 1.42 8.69 17.93
CA LEU A 285 1.20 7.32 17.47
C LEU A 285 0.02 6.75 18.26
N TRP A 286 -0.99 6.28 17.55
CA TRP A 286 -2.19 5.71 18.15
C TRP A 286 -2.17 4.19 17.98
N TYR A 287 -2.56 3.50 19.05
CA TYR A 287 -2.95 2.09 19.02
C TYR A 287 -4.47 2.02 19.06
N VAL A 288 -5.07 1.43 18.04
CA VAL A 288 -6.52 1.48 17.79
C VAL A 288 -7.06 0.07 17.71
N GLU A 289 -8.11 -0.20 18.47
CA GLU A 289 -8.97 -1.36 18.34
C GLU A 289 -10.19 -0.96 17.49
N GLU A 290 -10.30 -1.49 16.29
CA GLU A 290 -11.44 -1.29 15.39
C GLU A 290 -12.46 -2.43 15.59
N TYR A 291 -13.59 -2.09 16.21
CA TYR A 291 -14.69 -3.03 16.46
C TYR A 291 -15.61 -3.20 15.26
N ASP A 292 -15.54 -2.28 14.29
CA ASP A 292 -16.14 -2.41 12.98
C ASP A 292 -15.03 -2.45 11.91
N VAL A 293 -15.26 -3.21 10.84
CA VAL A 293 -14.30 -3.35 9.73
C VAL A 293 -14.03 -1.97 9.11
N LEU A 294 -12.75 -1.56 9.09
CA LEU A 294 -12.28 -0.25 8.63
C LEU A 294 -12.86 0.94 9.41
N ALA A 295 -13.11 0.79 10.72
CA ALA A 295 -13.65 1.86 11.57
C ALA A 295 -12.93 3.20 11.42
N LEU A 296 -11.59 3.22 11.35
CA LEU A 296 -10.80 4.44 11.17
C LEU A 296 -11.08 5.17 9.84
N ALA A 297 -11.43 4.43 8.79
CA ALA A 297 -11.69 4.98 7.47
C ALA A 297 -13.18 5.33 7.24
N LEU A 298 -14.07 4.69 8.00
CA LEU A 298 -15.52 4.68 7.76
C LEU A 298 -16.36 5.21 8.92
N ASP A 299 -15.75 5.88 9.91
CA ASP A 299 -16.42 6.36 11.13
C ASP A 299 -17.15 5.23 11.89
N GLY A 300 -16.49 4.06 11.98
CA GLY A 300 -16.99 2.91 12.73
C GLY A 300 -16.66 2.99 14.22
N ARG A 301 -17.13 2.02 15.00
CA ARG A 301 -16.82 1.90 16.41
C ARG A 301 -15.37 1.47 16.60
N MET A 302 -14.66 2.17 17.47
CA MET A 302 -13.28 1.89 17.81
C MET A 302 -12.94 2.38 19.21
N LYS A 303 -11.80 1.95 19.73
CA LYS A 303 -11.17 2.46 20.94
C LYS A 303 -9.71 2.78 20.65
N GLU A 304 -9.29 4.01 20.92
CA GLU A 304 -7.92 4.44 20.72
C GLU A 304 -7.17 4.67 22.04
N ARG A 305 -5.88 4.31 22.04
CA ARG A 305 -4.89 4.74 23.03
C ARG A 305 -3.89 5.61 22.29
N ARG A 306 -3.65 6.81 22.79
CA ARG A 306 -2.85 7.85 22.12
C ARG A 306 -1.52 8.01 22.85
N PHE A 307 -0.42 7.89 22.11
CA PHE A 307 0.91 8.03 22.66
C PHE A 307 1.63 9.17 21.97
N ARG A 308 2.22 10.08 22.76
CA ARG A 308 3.04 11.17 22.20
C ARG A 308 4.39 10.64 21.77
N LEU A 309 4.83 11.07 20.59
CA LEU A 309 6.19 10.86 20.12
C LEU A 309 7.13 11.74 20.93
N GLY A 310 8.18 11.18 21.49
CA GLY A 310 9.04 11.91 22.41
C GLY A 310 10.43 11.32 22.63
N CYS A 311 11.30 11.36 21.61
CA CYS A 311 12.70 11.06 21.82
C CYS A 311 13.35 12.09 22.77
N LYS A 312 14.11 11.64 23.77
CA LYS A 312 14.95 12.53 24.58
C LYS A 312 16.02 13.13 23.67
N ARG A 313 16.19 14.45 23.68
CA ARG A 313 17.37 15.09 23.11
C ARG A 313 18.58 14.61 23.92
N THR A 314 19.34 13.68 23.35
CA THR A 314 20.66 13.29 23.85
C THR A 314 21.68 14.38 23.57
#